data_AF-A0A929AM66-F1
#
_entry.id   AF-A0A929AM66-F1
#
_cell.length_a   1.000
_cell.length_b   1.000
_cell.length_c   1.000
_cell.angle_alpha   90.00
_cell.angle_beta   90.00
_cell.angle_gamma   90.00
#
_symmetry.space_group_name_H-M   'P 1'
#
loop_
_entity.id
_entity.type
_entity.pdbx_description
1 polymer ?
#
loop_
_entity_poly.entity_id
_entity_poly.type
_entity_poly.pdbx_seq_one_letter_code
_entity_poly.pdbx_strand_id
1 'polypeptide(L)'
;MQCPKCRTVSLVDGSLSDKFAVKSCQECKGTWIPANEYEGWQARQTYNQTVSDLPPDSLDIQFVKSPFDTKAALCPECQRYLSRAKVNLKTPFYVERCPQCRGIWCDKGEWDILERLGLHTTIEQLFTNEWQTKARERQLWEKERQATADKLGSELAFQVFELAERLANHPNGDFGVAYLMRRVAGNVQPQNPKSER
;
A
#
# COMPACT_ATOMS: atom_id res chain seq x y z
N MET A 1 5.02 30.41 1.74
CA MET A 1 3.99 29.52 1.15
C MET A 1 3.12 28.97 2.26
N GLN A 2 1.82 28.83 2.05
CA GLN A 2 0.87 28.33 3.06
C GLN A 2 0.89 26.81 3.16
N CYS A 3 0.63 26.29 4.36
CA CYS A 3 0.45 24.86 4.58
C CYS A 3 -0.80 24.35 3.83
N PRO A 4 -0.68 23.33 2.97
CA PRO A 4 -1.80 22.86 2.15
C PRO A 4 -2.89 22.15 2.97
N LYS A 5 -2.56 21.60 4.15
CA LYS A 5 -3.49 20.89 5.03
C LYS A 5 -4.14 21.81 6.07
N CYS A 6 -3.36 22.64 6.77
CA CYS A 6 -3.89 23.60 7.76
C CYS A 6 -4.52 24.83 7.12
N ARG A 7 -3.96 25.33 6.01
CA ARG A 7 -4.34 26.56 5.28
C ARG A 7 -4.23 27.88 6.05
N THR A 8 -4.05 27.84 7.36
CA THR A 8 -3.95 29.00 8.26
C THR A 8 -2.52 29.43 8.53
N VAL A 9 -1.57 28.50 8.45
CA VAL A 9 -0.16 28.75 8.78
C VAL A 9 0.74 28.67 7.57
N SER A 10 1.84 29.43 7.60
CA SER A 10 2.89 29.33 6.60
C SER A 10 3.87 28.21 6.93
N LEU A 11 4.39 27.56 5.90
CA LEU A 11 5.47 26.60 6.06
C LEU A 11 6.77 27.34 6.38
N VAL A 12 7.56 26.78 7.29
CA VAL A 12 8.88 27.29 7.68
C VAL A 12 9.98 26.40 7.12
N ASP A 13 11.15 26.97 6.90
CA ASP A 13 12.29 26.21 6.41
C ASP A 13 12.71 25.14 7.43
N GLY A 14 13.12 23.99 6.90
CA GLY A 14 13.58 22.86 7.69
C GLY A 14 14.48 21.94 6.86
N SER A 15 14.94 20.88 7.51
CA SER A 15 15.75 19.83 6.91
C SER A 15 15.08 18.50 7.19
N LEU A 16 15.03 17.62 6.20
CA LEU A 16 14.50 16.26 6.36
C LEU A 16 15.66 15.27 6.47
N SER A 17 15.86 14.72 7.66
CA SER A 17 16.91 13.76 7.99
C SER A 17 18.32 14.20 7.56
N ASP A 18 18.59 15.52 7.52
CA ASP A 18 19.84 16.12 7.03
C ASP A 18 20.21 15.79 5.58
N LYS A 19 19.22 15.38 4.78
CA LYS A 19 19.41 14.95 3.38
C LYS A 19 19.23 16.09 2.38
N PHE A 20 18.20 16.92 2.58
CA PHE A 20 17.85 18.01 1.68
C PHE A 20 16.90 19.02 2.35
N ALA A 21 16.79 20.22 1.75
CA ALA A 21 15.99 21.30 2.28
C ALA A 21 14.49 21.03 2.06
N VAL A 22 13.69 21.31 3.09
CA VAL A 22 12.24 21.13 3.06
C VAL A 22 11.53 22.31 3.69
N LYS A 23 10.21 22.36 3.54
CA LYS A 23 9.36 23.33 4.22
C LYS A 23 8.34 22.60 5.09
N SER A 24 8.41 22.82 6.39
CA SER A 24 7.62 22.09 7.39
C SER A 24 6.52 22.96 7.99
N CYS A 25 5.40 22.34 8.35
CA CYS A 25 4.32 22.99 9.07
C CYS A 25 4.49 22.81 10.59
N GLN A 26 4.43 23.88 11.36
CA GLN A 26 4.59 23.78 12.82
C GLN A 26 3.36 23.21 13.55
N GLU A 27 2.18 23.24 12.94
CA GLU A 27 0.94 22.70 13.53
C GLU A 27 0.75 21.22 13.20
N CYS A 28 0.55 20.86 11.93
CA CYS A 28 0.31 19.47 11.52
C CYS A 28 1.58 18.63 11.39
N LYS A 29 2.77 19.25 11.45
CA LYS A 29 4.07 18.60 11.25
C LYS A 29 4.22 17.89 9.89
N GLY A 30 3.40 18.26 8.91
CA GLY A 30 3.56 17.86 7.52
C GLY A 30 4.71 18.61 6.85
N THR A 31 5.27 18.01 5.81
CA THR A 31 6.49 18.44 5.13
C THR A 31 6.25 18.54 3.63
N TRP A 32 6.59 19.70 3.08
CA TRP A 32 6.72 19.92 1.64
C TRP A 32 8.16 19.72 1.21
N ILE A 33 8.36 18.88 0.22
CA ILE A 33 9.64 18.56 -0.38
C ILE A 33 9.64 19.14 -1.81
N PRO A 34 10.42 20.18 -2.07
CA PRO A 34 10.58 20.73 -3.41
C PRO A 34 11.13 19.69 -4.39
N ALA A 35 10.70 19.73 -5.66
CA ALA A 35 11.11 18.73 -6.65
C ALA A 35 12.61 18.72 -6.92
N ASN A 36 13.23 19.91 -7.00
CA ASN A 36 14.67 20.05 -7.22
C ASN A 36 15.49 19.41 -6.08
N GLU A 37 15.02 19.57 -4.84
CA GLU A 37 15.65 18.99 -3.64
C GLU A 37 15.52 17.46 -3.64
N TYR A 38 14.31 16.95 -3.92
CA TYR A 38 14.07 15.50 -4.02
C TYR A 38 14.88 14.86 -5.14
N GLU A 39 14.80 15.39 -6.36
CA GLU A 39 15.46 14.83 -7.54
C GLU A 39 16.99 14.91 -7.42
N GLY A 40 17.51 16.01 -6.87
CA GLY A 40 18.95 16.15 -6.60
C GLY A 40 19.45 15.20 -5.50
N TRP A 41 18.62 14.90 -4.50
CA TRP A 41 18.93 13.86 -3.51
C TRP A 41 18.80 12.44 -4.08
N GLN A 42 17.74 12.17 -4.85
CA GLN A 42 17.45 10.89 -5.48
C GLN A 42 18.57 10.48 -6.45
N ALA A 43 19.07 11.41 -7.27
CA ALA A 43 20.17 11.17 -8.20
C ALA A 43 21.50 10.81 -7.51
N ARG A 44 21.67 11.19 -6.23
CA ARG A 44 22.84 10.84 -5.41
C ARG A 44 22.69 9.51 -4.69
N GLN A 45 21.49 8.95 -4.63
CA GLN A 45 21.32 7.61 -4.12
C GLN A 45 21.91 6.65 -5.15
N THR A 46 22.85 5.79 -4.74
CA THR A 46 23.27 4.65 -5.56
C THR A 46 21.98 3.97 -5.99
N TYR A 47 21.71 3.94 -7.31
CA TYR A 47 20.46 3.43 -7.87
C TYR A 47 20.33 1.96 -7.48
N ASN A 48 19.79 1.71 -6.28
CA ASN A 48 19.42 0.40 -5.80
C ASN A 48 18.20 0.03 -6.64
N GLN A 49 18.46 -0.50 -7.84
CA GLN A 49 17.49 -1.13 -8.74
C GLN A 49 16.72 -2.27 -8.08
N THR A 50 17.02 -2.60 -6.83
CA THR A 50 16.30 -3.55 -6.01
C THR A 50 15.18 -2.89 -5.20
N VAL A 51 14.47 -1.90 -5.75
CA VAL A 51 13.09 -1.69 -5.31
C VAL A 51 12.25 -2.55 -6.24
N SER A 52 11.73 -3.64 -5.69
CA SER A 52 10.90 -4.59 -6.42
C SER A 52 9.81 -3.85 -7.19
N ASP A 53 9.58 -4.22 -8.46
CA ASP A 53 8.42 -3.76 -9.27
C ASP A 53 7.07 -4.18 -8.66
N LEU A 54 7.11 -4.87 -7.53
CA LEU A 54 6.00 -5.29 -6.71
C LEU A 54 5.89 -4.39 -5.48
N PRO A 55 4.68 -3.90 -5.16
CA PRO A 55 4.40 -3.27 -3.88
C PRO A 55 4.95 -4.12 -2.73
N PRO A 56 5.60 -3.52 -1.71
CA PRO A 56 6.16 -4.28 -0.62
C PRO A 56 5.09 -5.15 0.03
N ASP A 57 5.49 -6.34 0.47
CA ASP A 57 4.69 -7.18 1.35
C ASP A 57 4.29 -6.35 2.57
N SER A 58 3.05 -6.48 3.03
CA SER A 58 2.51 -5.65 4.10
C SER A 58 3.34 -5.77 5.38
N LEU A 59 4.33 -4.90 5.55
CA LEU A 59 5.10 -4.81 6.77
C LEU A 59 4.15 -4.27 7.85
N ASP A 60 4.11 -4.91 9.02
CA ASP A 60 3.31 -4.46 10.17
C ASP A 60 3.99 -3.25 10.82
N ILE A 61 4.05 -2.14 10.08
CA ILE A 61 4.57 -0.86 10.55
C ILE A 61 3.42 -0.13 11.24
N GLN A 62 3.45 -0.13 12.56
CA GLN A 62 2.55 0.68 13.36
C GLN A 62 3.01 2.14 13.31
N PHE A 63 2.16 3.03 12.79
CA PHE A 63 2.35 4.46 12.85
C PHE A 63 1.02 5.18 13.07
N VAL A 64 1.10 6.39 13.60
CA VAL A 64 -0.08 7.24 13.80
C VAL A 64 -0.36 8.00 12.51
N LYS A 65 -1.40 7.57 11.81
CA LYS A 65 -1.88 8.22 10.60
C LYS A 65 -2.34 9.65 10.90
N SER A 66 -1.95 10.58 10.03
CA SER A 66 -2.39 11.97 10.11
C SER A 66 -3.90 12.10 9.91
N PRO A 67 -4.60 12.95 10.69
CA PRO A 67 -6.02 13.25 10.48
C PRO A 67 -6.27 14.03 9.17
N PHE A 68 -5.21 14.53 8.53
CA PHE A 68 -5.27 15.26 7.27
C PHE A 68 -5.03 14.39 6.04
N ASP A 69 -4.68 13.11 6.21
CA ASP A 69 -4.35 12.21 5.11
C ASP A 69 -5.53 12.07 4.13
N THR A 70 -6.77 12.02 4.62
CA THR A 70 -7.95 11.88 3.74
C THR A 70 -8.31 13.17 3.00
N LYS A 71 -7.77 14.32 3.40
CA LYS A 71 -8.13 15.63 2.85
C LYS A 71 -7.31 15.96 1.60
N ALA A 72 -8.01 16.31 0.52
CA ALA A 72 -7.37 16.86 -0.67
C ALA A 72 -6.64 18.18 -0.37
N ALA A 73 -5.51 18.39 -1.03
CA ALA A 73 -4.64 19.53 -0.86
C ALA A 73 -4.29 20.19 -2.20
N LEU A 74 -4.05 21.50 -2.17
CA LEU A 74 -3.47 22.25 -3.28
C LEU A 74 -1.96 22.34 -3.07
N CYS A 75 -1.20 22.28 -4.15
CA CYS A 75 0.24 22.46 -4.13
C CYS A 75 0.59 23.85 -3.58
N PRO A 76 1.45 23.96 -2.55
CA PRO A 76 1.80 25.25 -1.96
C PRO A 76 2.62 26.15 -2.90
N GLU A 77 3.23 25.60 -3.96
CA GLU A 77 3.99 26.35 -4.97
C GLU A 77 3.13 26.83 -6.14
N CYS A 78 2.33 25.95 -6.75
CA CYS A 78 1.62 26.24 -8.00
C CYS A 78 0.09 26.16 -7.90
N GLN A 79 -0.47 25.89 -6.71
CA GLN A 79 -1.90 25.86 -6.41
C GLN A 79 -2.75 24.85 -7.23
N ARG A 80 -2.12 23.90 -7.92
CA ARG A 80 -2.82 22.76 -8.53
C ARG A 80 -3.11 21.66 -7.50
N TYR A 81 -4.16 20.88 -7.72
CA TYR A 81 -4.45 19.72 -6.87
C TYR A 81 -3.28 18.74 -6.84
N LEU A 82 -2.96 18.25 -5.64
CA LEU A 82 -1.99 17.18 -5.47
C LEU A 82 -2.63 15.85 -5.88
N SER A 83 -1.92 15.10 -6.72
CA SER A 83 -2.24 13.70 -7.03
C SER A 83 -1.91 12.84 -5.83
N ARG A 84 -2.64 11.74 -5.65
CA ARG A 84 -2.52 10.87 -4.48
C ARG A 84 -2.19 9.45 -4.90
N ALA A 85 -1.14 8.87 -4.30
CA ALA A 85 -0.78 7.48 -4.47
C ALA A 85 -0.94 6.76 -3.13
N LYS A 86 -1.74 5.70 -3.10
CA LYS A 86 -1.97 4.92 -1.88
C LYS A 86 -0.78 4.02 -1.60
N VAL A 87 -0.27 4.05 -0.37
CA VAL A 87 0.68 3.08 0.16
C VAL A 87 -0.10 2.06 0.98
N ASN A 88 -0.08 0.80 0.53
CA ASN A 88 -0.79 -0.28 1.19
C ASN A 88 0.03 -0.81 2.36
N LEU A 89 -0.47 -0.59 3.55
CA LEU A 89 -0.02 -1.19 4.81
C LEU A 89 -1.27 -1.62 5.57
N LYS A 90 -1.09 -2.26 6.73
CA LYS A 90 -2.17 -2.49 7.70
C LYS A 90 -2.95 -1.20 8.00
N THR A 91 -2.23 -0.09 8.15
CA THR A 91 -2.78 1.27 8.18
C THR A 91 -2.38 2.01 6.91
N PRO A 92 -3.23 2.06 5.86
CA PRO A 92 -2.86 2.70 4.60
C PRO A 92 -2.86 4.23 4.71
N PHE A 93 -1.97 4.88 3.96
CA PHE A 93 -1.90 6.34 3.79
C PHE A 93 -1.66 6.72 2.33
N TYR A 94 -1.66 8.01 2.03
CA TYR A 94 -1.51 8.54 0.68
C TYR A 94 -0.32 9.48 0.61
N VAL A 95 0.65 9.13 -0.23
CA VAL A 95 1.68 10.08 -0.65
C VAL A 95 1.07 11.04 -1.66
N GLU A 96 1.35 12.33 -1.49
CA GLU A 96 0.82 13.38 -2.35
C GLU A 96 1.92 14.00 -3.20
N ARG A 97 1.68 14.18 -4.50
CA ARG A 97 2.63 14.77 -5.43
C ARG A 97 1.96 15.73 -6.39
N CYS A 98 2.58 16.87 -6.64
CA CYS A 98 2.07 17.81 -7.61
C CYS A 98 2.37 17.31 -9.05
N PRO A 99 1.36 17.20 -9.93
CA PRO A 99 1.60 16.78 -11.31
C PRO A 99 2.35 17.83 -12.15
N GLN A 100 2.41 19.09 -11.68
CA GLN A 100 3.02 20.21 -12.41
C GLN A 100 4.44 20.52 -11.95
N CYS A 101 4.61 20.90 -10.68
CA CYS A 101 5.94 21.24 -10.16
C CYS A 101 6.70 20.01 -9.63
N ARG A 102 6.06 18.84 -9.58
CA ARG A 102 6.64 17.56 -9.11
C ARG A 102 7.01 17.51 -7.62
N GLY A 103 6.77 18.59 -6.87
CA GLY A 103 6.99 18.60 -5.42
C GLY A 103 6.07 17.62 -4.68
N ILE A 104 6.56 17.14 -3.54
CA ILE A 104 5.96 16.06 -2.77
C ILE A 104 5.48 16.61 -1.43
N TRP A 105 4.29 16.21 -1.00
CA TRP A 105 3.81 16.46 0.34
C TRP A 105 3.72 15.13 1.10
N CYS A 106 4.28 15.13 2.31
CA CYS A 106 4.17 14.05 3.27
C CYS A 106 3.56 14.62 4.55
N ASP A 107 2.49 14.00 5.04
CA ASP A 107 2.02 14.28 6.39
C ASP A 107 3.05 13.76 7.42
N LYS A 108 2.85 14.14 8.68
CA LYS A 108 3.76 13.77 9.78
C LYS A 108 4.03 12.27 9.82
N GLY A 109 5.31 11.89 9.74
CA GLY A 109 5.79 10.52 9.86
C GLY A 109 5.66 9.67 8.59
N GLU A 110 5.04 10.18 7.53
CA GLU A 110 4.88 9.40 6.28
C GLU A 110 6.22 9.19 5.57
N TRP A 111 7.09 10.18 5.58
CA TRP A 111 8.42 10.05 4.99
C TRP A 111 9.23 8.93 5.65
N ASP A 112 9.23 8.85 6.99
CA ASP A 112 9.95 7.80 7.74
C ASP A 112 9.46 6.40 7.36
N ILE A 113 8.18 6.27 7.03
CA ILE A 113 7.60 5.00 6.57
C ILE A 113 8.07 4.69 5.16
N LEU A 114 8.08 5.67 4.25
CA LEU A 114 8.64 5.49 2.92
C LEU A 114 10.12 5.09 2.97
N GLU A 115 10.88 5.59 3.95
CA GLU A 115 12.25 5.15 4.20
C GLU A 115 12.33 3.68 4.60
N ARG A 116 11.55 3.27 5.61
CA ARG A 116 11.48 1.88 6.08
C ARG A 116 11.03 0.89 5.01
N LEU A 117 10.16 1.33 4.10
CA LEU A 117 9.68 0.53 2.98
C LEU A 117 10.61 0.55 1.75
N GLY A 118 11.66 1.38 1.76
CA GLY A 118 12.52 1.60 0.59
C GLY A 118 11.88 2.45 -0.52
N LEU A 119 10.59 2.78 -0.42
CA LEU A 119 9.83 3.53 -1.42
C LEU A 119 10.22 5.01 -1.56
N HIS A 120 10.88 5.59 -0.55
CA HIS A 120 11.34 6.99 -0.58
C HIS A 120 12.26 7.31 -1.77
N THR A 121 12.95 6.31 -2.34
CA THR A 121 13.81 6.48 -3.53
C THR A 121 13.07 6.35 -4.85
N THR A 122 11.83 5.85 -4.85
CA THR A 122 11.04 5.54 -6.06
C THR A 122 9.64 6.13 -6.00
N ILE A 123 9.48 7.31 -5.40
CA ILE A 123 8.16 7.93 -5.19
C ILE A 123 7.42 8.12 -6.52
N GLU A 124 8.11 8.44 -7.63
CA GLU A 124 7.45 8.54 -8.94
C GLU A 124 6.75 7.25 -9.37
N GLN A 125 7.33 6.09 -9.07
CA GLN A 125 6.77 4.79 -9.45
C GLN A 125 5.39 4.59 -8.82
N LEU A 126 5.18 5.10 -7.60
CA LEU A 126 3.89 5.03 -6.90
C LEU A 126 2.76 5.68 -7.71
N PHE A 127 3.05 6.64 -8.59
CA PHE A 127 2.06 7.35 -9.39
C PHE A 127 1.85 6.75 -10.79
N THR A 128 2.55 5.67 -11.12
CA THR A 128 2.39 4.99 -12.41
C THR A 128 1.15 4.11 -12.44
N ASN A 129 0.53 3.97 -13.62
CA ASN A 129 -0.63 3.11 -13.80
C ASN A 129 -0.32 1.63 -13.50
N GLU A 130 0.88 1.17 -13.85
CA GLU A 130 1.32 -0.20 -13.60
C GLU A 130 1.35 -0.50 -12.11
N TRP A 131 2.03 0.36 -11.32
CA TRP A 131 2.09 0.21 -9.88
C TRP A 131 0.71 0.25 -9.22
N GLN A 132 -0.12 1.21 -9.65
CA GLN A 132 -1.48 1.34 -9.13
C GLN A 132 -2.35 0.12 -9.45
N THR A 133 -2.16 -0.52 -10.60
CA THR A 133 -2.86 -1.77 -10.95
C THR A 133 -2.37 -2.94 -10.11
N LYS A 134 -1.05 -3.17 -10.03
CA LYS A 134 -0.46 -4.22 -9.19
C LYS A 134 -0.87 -4.08 -7.71
N ALA A 135 -0.87 -2.85 -7.20
CA ALA A 135 -1.30 -2.55 -5.83
C ALA A 135 -2.78 -2.87 -5.58
N ARG A 136 -3.66 -2.67 -6.57
CA ARG A 136 -5.08 -3.02 -6.48
C ARG A 136 -5.29 -4.54 -6.51
N GLU A 137 -4.63 -5.24 -7.41
CA GLU A 137 -4.71 -6.70 -7.54
C GLU A 137 -4.25 -7.38 -6.26
N ARG A 138 -3.09 -6.95 -5.72
CA ARG A 138 -2.56 -7.44 -4.44
C ARG A 138 -3.55 -7.21 -3.29
N GLN A 139 -4.14 -6.02 -3.21
CA GLN A 139 -5.11 -5.69 -2.16
C GLN A 139 -6.38 -6.56 -2.27
N LEU A 140 -6.84 -6.84 -3.49
CA LEU A 140 -7.99 -7.72 -3.71
C LEU A 140 -7.68 -9.14 -3.21
N TRP A 141 -6.50 -9.66 -3.55
CA TRP A 141 -6.04 -10.98 -3.13
C TRP A 141 -5.90 -11.10 -1.60
N GLU A 142 -5.31 -10.10 -0.94
CA GLU A 142 -5.19 -10.06 0.52
C GLU A 142 -6.56 -10.03 1.20
N LYS A 143 -7.52 -9.24 0.68
CA LYS A 143 -8.89 -9.20 1.20
C LYS A 143 -9.61 -10.53 1.03
N GLU A 144 -9.46 -11.19 -0.11
CA GLU A 144 -10.04 -12.50 -0.37
C GLU A 144 -9.50 -13.55 0.62
N ARG A 145 -8.19 -13.55 0.85
CA ARG A 145 -7.56 -14.42 1.85
C ARG A 145 -8.04 -14.12 3.25
N GLN A 146 -8.10 -12.85 3.65
CA GLN A 146 -8.59 -12.48 4.97
C GLN A 146 -10.05 -12.91 5.16
N ALA A 147 -10.92 -12.64 4.18
CA ALA A 147 -12.32 -13.05 4.25
C ALA A 147 -12.50 -14.58 4.31
N THR A 148 -11.64 -15.33 3.62
CA THR A 148 -11.59 -16.78 3.70
C THR A 148 -11.17 -17.26 5.09
N ALA A 149 -10.13 -16.64 5.67
CA ALA A 149 -9.66 -16.93 7.03
C ALA A 149 -10.72 -16.61 8.10
N ASP A 150 -11.41 -15.47 7.98
CA ASP A 150 -12.47 -15.06 8.89
C ASP A 150 -13.67 -16.02 8.86
N LYS A 151 -13.99 -16.60 7.70
CA LYS A 151 -15.13 -17.51 7.52
C LYS A 151 -14.84 -18.96 7.89
N LEU A 152 -13.63 -19.46 7.58
CA LEU A 152 -13.26 -20.87 7.77
C LEU A 152 -12.49 -21.12 9.07
N GLY A 153 -12.00 -20.06 9.72
CA GLY A 153 -11.01 -20.16 10.80
C GLY A 153 -9.59 -20.33 10.24
N SER A 154 -8.61 -19.95 11.05
CA SER A 154 -7.19 -19.87 10.65
C SER A 154 -6.61 -21.22 10.19
N GLU A 155 -6.95 -22.30 10.88
CA GLU A 155 -6.42 -23.64 10.59
C GLU A 155 -6.91 -24.18 9.23
N LEU A 156 -8.22 -24.19 9.01
CA LEU A 156 -8.80 -24.67 7.75
C LEU A 156 -8.44 -23.75 6.58
N ALA A 157 -8.42 -22.43 6.79
CA ALA A 157 -8.03 -21.49 5.74
C ALA A 157 -6.58 -21.69 5.30
N PHE A 158 -5.66 -21.96 6.23
CA PHE A 158 -4.27 -22.29 5.90
C PHE A 158 -4.18 -23.50 4.97
N GLN A 159 -4.89 -24.58 5.29
CA GLN A 159 -4.93 -25.78 4.44
C GLN A 159 -5.52 -25.51 3.06
N VAL A 160 -6.59 -24.69 2.99
CA VAL A 160 -7.19 -24.27 1.72
C VAL A 160 -6.21 -23.49 0.87
N PHE A 161 -5.45 -22.56 1.46
CA PHE A 161 -4.45 -21.77 0.74
C PHE A 161 -3.30 -22.63 0.22
N GLU A 162 -2.77 -23.54 1.03
CA GLU A 162 -1.70 -24.45 0.63
C GLU A 162 -2.16 -25.37 -0.50
N LEU A 163 -3.36 -25.93 -0.39
CA LEU A 163 -3.93 -26.80 -1.42
C LEU A 163 -4.18 -26.03 -2.73
N ALA A 164 -4.70 -24.80 -2.65
CA ALA A 164 -4.93 -23.96 -3.82
C ALA A 164 -3.62 -23.69 -4.57
N GLU A 165 -2.52 -23.38 -3.86
CA GLU A 165 -1.20 -23.18 -4.46
C GLU A 165 -0.66 -24.45 -5.12
N ARG A 166 -0.81 -25.60 -4.44
CA ARG A 166 -0.39 -26.90 -4.99
C ARG A 166 -1.19 -27.28 -6.24
N LEU A 167 -2.49 -27.04 -6.25
CA LEU A 167 -3.34 -27.31 -7.41
C LEU A 167 -3.01 -26.36 -8.57
N ALA A 168 -2.77 -25.08 -8.31
CA ALA A 168 -2.39 -24.11 -9.34
C ALA A 168 -1.09 -24.50 -10.07
N ASN A 169 -0.15 -25.15 -9.37
CA ASN A 169 1.13 -25.61 -9.93
C ASN A 169 1.09 -27.04 -10.52
N HIS A 170 -0.06 -27.74 -10.44
CA HIS A 170 -0.18 -29.13 -10.91
C HIS A 170 -0.84 -29.19 -12.30
N PRO A 171 -0.33 -30.00 -13.26
CA PRO A 171 -0.88 -30.08 -14.62
C PRO A 171 -2.38 -30.40 -14.71
N ASN A 172 -2.89 -31.17 -13.74
CA ASN A 172 -4.31 -31.56 -13.61
C ASN A 172 -4.98 -30.93 -12.37
N GLY A 173 -4.56 -29.72 -11.97
CA GLY A 173 -5.07 -29.05 -10.78
C GLY A 173 -6.58 -28.78 -10.81
N ASP A 174 -7.10 -28.46 -12.00
CA ASP A 174 -8.52 -28.27 -12.29
C ASP A 174 -9.38 -29.49 -11.92
N PHE A 175 -8.88 -30.71 -12.17
CA PHE A 175 -9.55 -31.95 -11.77
C PHE A 175 -9.68 -32.05 -10.24
N GLY A 176 -8.65 -31.62 -9.51
CA GLY A 176 -8.65 -31.54 -8.04
C GLY A 176 -9.67 -30.52 -7.52
N VAL A 177 -9.73 -29.33 -8.13
CA VAL A 177 -10.73 -28.30 -7.79
C VAL A 177 -12.16 -28.83 -8.02
N ALA A 178 -12.41 -29.47 -9.17
CA ALA A 178 -13.71 -30.04 -9.50
C ALA A 178 -14.13 -31.16 -8.52
N TYR A 179 -13.19 -31.98 -8.04
CA TYR A 179 -13.45 -32.97 -6.99
C TYR A 179 -13.91 -32.31 -5.69
N LEU A 180 -13.21 -31.28 -5.22
CA LEU A 180 -13.56 -30.54 -4.00
C LEU A 180 -14.94 -29.89 -4.12
N MET A 181 -15.21 -29.21 -5.25
CA MET A 181 -16.51 -28.58 -5.50
C MET A 181 -17.66 -29.59 -5.40
N ARG A 182 -17.53 -30.80 -5.98
CA ARG A 182 -18.56 -31.84 -5.90
C ARG A 182 -18.77 -32.34 -4.46
N ARG A 183 -17.72 -32.44 -3.65
CA ARG A 183 -17.82 -32.90 -2.25
C ARG A 183 -18.43 -31.85 -1.33
N VAL A 184 -18.07 -30.58 -1.50
CA VAL A 184 -18.59 -29.47 -0.67
C VAL A 184 -20.03 -29.12 -1.08
N ALA A 185 -20.33 -29.02 -2.38
CA ALA A 185 -21.70 -28.77 -2.85
C ALA A 185 -22.63 -29.97 -2.63
N GLY A 186 -22.07 -31.18 -2.57
CA GLY A 186 -22.80 -32.43 -2.37
C GLY A 186 -23.13 -32.79 -0.92
N ASN A 187 -22.86 -31.91 0.06
CA ASN A 187 -23.11 -32.20 1.49
C ASN A 187 -24.60 -32.06 1.92
N VAL A 188 -25.49 -32.64 1.11
CA VAL A 188 -26.67 -33.35 1.61
C VAL A 188 -26.61 -34.77 1.04
N GLN A 189 -25.82 -35.63 1.68
CA GLN A 189 -26.16 -37.05 1.70
C GLN A 189 -26.51 -37.42 3.13
N PRO A 190 -27.79 -37.77 3.43
CA PRO A 190 -28.14 -38.31 4.73
C PRO A 190 -27.39 -39.62 4.91
N GLN A 191 -26.49 -39.68 5.89
CA GLN A 191 -26.14 -40.96 6.46
C GLN A 191 -27.32 -41.44 7.30
N ASN A 192 -28.09 -42.41 6.79
CA ASN A 192 -28.56 -43.60 7.51
C ASN A 192 -29.72 -44.28 6.75
N PRO A 193 -30.10 -45.54 7.05
CA PRO A 193 -29.42 -46.61 7.81
C PRO A 193 -29.44 -47.96 7.06
N LYS A 194 -28.40 -48.79 7.15
CA LYS A 194 -28.56 -50.25 6.94
C LYS A 194 -27.57 -51.06 7.79
N SER A 195 -28.06 -51.54 8.92
CA SER A 195 -27.72 -52.87 9.39
C SER A 195 -29.01 -53.53 9.90
N GLU A 196 -29.79 -54.04 8.96
CA GLU A 196 -30.65 -55.20 9.22
C GLU A 196 -29.74 -56.40 9.41
N ARG A 197 -29.71 -56.94 10.63
CA ARG A 197 -29.93 -58.37 10.92
C ARG A 197 -30.03 -58.58 12.42
#